data_AF-A0AAW1W1B2-F1
#
_entry.id   AF-A0AAW1W1B2-F1
#
_cell.length_a   1.000
_cell.length_b   1.000
_cell.length_c   1.000
_cell.angle_alpha   90.00
_cell.angle_beta   90.00
_cell.angle_gamma   90.00
#
_symmetry.space_group_name_H-M   'P 1'
#
loop_
_entity.id
_entity.type
_entity.pdbx_description
1 polymer ?
#
loop_
_entity_poly.entity_id
_entity_poly.type
_entity_poly.pdbx_seq_one_letter_code
_entity_poly.pdbx_strand_id
1 'polypeptide(L)'
;MLEWQEWCYDVKEEGEIFPNLCKLTLKRCPKLTKMLPSDKFPKLESLQLNFTGCLFSRESKFLSLSLLRIEDCPEFECFPDGGIDAPKLKNMSIQWCEKFRLLPEGMRIIVPSLEQLTIRDCPEFISFPQSGLPPTLVTLTLDGNEKLLANGRQCALQRLNSLLTLTISNIEFLVFPEEGLLPTSLTKLFIFNCPQLQCLPEEGLTTSISQLHIYGCPFLERRLQRGKGEDWPKIAHIPDIWLDGKKI
;
A
#
# COMPACT_ATOMS: atom_id res chain seq x y z
N MET A 1 26.84 -8.48 7.47
CA MET A 1 26.98 -9.53 6.44
C MET A 1 26.89 -8.89 5.06
N LEU A 2 27.82 -8.00 4.71
CA LEU A 2 27.70 -7.19 3.46
C LEU A 2 28.04 -7.98 2.19
N GLU A 3 28.69 -9.14 2.33
CA GLU A 3 29.18 -10.00 1.24
C GLU A 3 28.32 -11.25 0.99
N TRP A 4 27.20 -11.41 1.69
CA TRP A 4 26.37 -12.60 1.59
C TRP A 4 25.58 -12.62 0.29
N GLN A 5 25.90 -13.56 -0.60
CA GLN A 5 25.30 -13.67 -1.93
C GLN A 5 24.27 -14.79 -2.05
N GLU A 6 24.44 -15.85 -1.26
CA GLU A 6 23.73 -17.11 -1.41
C GLU A 6 23.23 -17.63 -0.06
N TRP A 7 22.08 -18.32 -0.10
CA TRP A 7 21.62 -19.14 1.01
C TRP A 7 22.46 -20.41 1.06
N CYS A 8 23.23 -20.58 2.13
CA CYS A 8 24.04 -21.79 2.31
C CYS A 8 23.23 -22.80 3.14
N TYR A 9 22.74 -23.84 2.48
CA TYR A 9 22.15 -25.03 3.12
C TYR A 9 22.65 -26.28 2.41
N ASP A 10 22.78 -27.38 3.15
CA ASP A 10 23.31 -28.62 2.61
C ASP A 10 22.28 -29.23 1.65
N VAL A 11 22.59 -29.23 0.34
CA VAL A 11 21.68 -29.64 -0.76
C VAL A 11 21.29 -31.13 -0.66
N LYS A 12 21.93 -31.88 0.23
CA LYS A 12 21.66 -33.29 0.50
C LYS A 12 20.51 -33.55 1.47
N GLU A 13 19.97 -32.52 2.12
CA GLU A 13 18.78 -32.66 2.98
C GLU A 13 17.50 -32.34 2.19
N GLU A 14 16.88 -33.40 1.66
CA GLU A 14 15.49 -33.38 1.23
C GLU A 14 14.61 -33.19 2.47
N GLY A 15 14.19 -31.94 2.74
CA GLY A 15 13.32 -31.64 3.88
C GLY A 15 13.22 -30.16 4.26
N GLU A 16 12.37 -29.90 5.25
CA GLU A 16 12.20 -28.60 5.92
C GLU A 16 13.46 -28.30 6.77
N ILE A 17 14.26 -27.29 6.39
CA ILE A 17 15.50 -26.96 7.14
C ILE A 17 15.15 -26.17 8.41
N PHE A 18 14.15 -25.31 8.34
CA PHE A 18 13.73 -24.47 9.45
C PHE A 18 12.23 -24.63 9.73
N PRO A 19 11.80 -25.81 10.23
CA PRO A 19 10.39 -26.19 10.34
C PRO A 19 9.58 -25.34 11.34
N ASN A 20 10.25 -24.59 12.21
CA ASN A 20 9.63 -23.73 13.23
C ASN A 20 9.93 -22.24 13.03
N LEU A 21 10.58 -21.84 11.94
CA LEU A 21 10.87 -20.44 11.69
C LEU A 21 9.59 -19.68 11.30
N CYS A 22 9.03 -18.94 12.26
CA CYS A 22 7.82 -18.13 12.05
C CYS A 22 8.11 -16.71 11.58
N LYS A 23 9.30 -16.17 11.88
CA LYS A 23 9.69 -14.81 11.53
C LYS A 23 11.09 -14.78 10.93
N LEU A 24 11.21 -14.19 9.75
CA LEU A 24 12.47 -13.95 9.07
C LEU A 24 12.63 -12.45 8.82
N THR A 25 13.79 -11.91 9.18
CA THR A 25 14.13 -10.50 8.94
C THR A 25 15.52 -10.42 8.35
N LEU A 26 15.61 -9.87 7.15
CA LEU A 26 16.86 -9.66 6.42
C LEU A 26 17.17 -8.16 6.40
N LYS A 27 18.32 -7.78 6.93
CA LYS A 27 18.75 -6.38 7.02
C LYS A 27 20.12 -6.21 6.40
N ARG A 28 20.26 -5.25 5.48
CA ARG A 28 21.53 -4.86 4.86
C ARG A 28 22.23 -6.05 4.18
N CYS A 29 21.46 -6.74 3.33
CA CYS A 29 21.94 -7.84 2.49
C CYS A 29 21.80 -7.48 0.99
N PRO A 30 22.50 -6.45 0.49
CA PRO A 30 22.32 -5.97 -0.88
C PRO A 30 22.86 -6.93 -1.94
N LYS A 31 23.84 -7.76 -1.57
CA LYS A 31 24.43 -8.76 -2.47
C LYS A 31 23.66 -10.08 -2.51
N LEU A 32 22.66 -10.26 -1.64
CA LEU A 32 21.84 -11.46 -1.63
C LEU A 32 20.92 -11.40 -2.85
N THR A 33 21.28 -12.15 -3.88
CA THR A 33 20.55 -12.21 -5.16
C THR A 33 19.86 -13.55 -5.34
N LYS A 34 20.26 -14.59 -4.59
CA LYS A 34 19.54 -15.86 -4.58
C LYS A 34 18.17 -15.72 -3.91
N MET A 35 17.17 -16.27 -4.58
CA MET A 35 15.77 -16.28 -4.19
C MET A 35 15.57 -16.95 -2.83
N LEU A 36 14.56 -16.49 -2.10
CA LEU A 36 14.14 -17.11 -0.84
C LEU A 36 13.60 -18.53 -1.10
N PRO A 37 14.18 -19.57 -0.48
CA PRO A 37 13.70 -20.94 -0.62
C PRO A 37 12.44 -21.13 0.26
N SER A 38 11.27 -20.80 -0.29
CA SER A 38 10.01 -20.76 0.47
C SER A 38 9.58 -22.12 1.03
N ASP A 39 9.97 -23.21 0.36
CA ASP A 39 9.77 -24.60 0.78
C ASP A 39 10.51 -24.95 2.09
N LYS A 40 11.57 -24.21 2.42
CA LYS A 40 12.39 -24.45 3.62
C LYS A 40 11.83 -23.76 4.87
N PHE A 41 10.80 -22.92 4.73
CA PHE A 41 10.18 -22.14 5.80
C PHE A 41 8.65 -22.35 5.86
N PRO A 42 8.17 -23.58 6.10
CA PRO A 42 6.74 -23.92 5.99
C PRO A 42 5.82 -23.15 6.95
N LYS A 43 6.35 -22.74 8.12
CA LYS A 43 5.62 -21.97 9.14
C LYS A 43 5.92 -20.47 9.11
N LEU A 44 6.55 -19.95 8.07
CA LEU A 44 6.91 -18.54 8.01
C LEU A 44 5.66 -17.67 7.93
N GLU A 45 5.40 -16.92 8.99
CA GLU A 45 4.25 -16.03 9.14
C GLU A 45 4.62 -14.57 8.89
N SER A 46 5.87 -14.18 9.15
CA SER A 46 6.36 -12.82 8.96
C SER A 46 7.69 -12.78 8.21
N LEU A 47 7.70 -12.06 7.09
CA LEU A 47 8.90 -11.79 6.29
C LEU A 47 9.14 -10.29 6.24
N GLN A 48 10.35 -9.87 6.63
CA GLN A 48 10.78 -8.47 6.56
C GLN A 48 12.09 -8.35 5.79
N LEU A 49 12.07 -7.57 4.73
CA LEU A 49 13.21 -7.26 3.88
C LEU A 49 13.57 -5.78 4.06
N ASN A 50 14.82 -5.50 4.40
CA ASN A 50 15.28 -4.15 4.66
C ASN A 50 16.71 -3.95 4.13
N PHE A 51 16.94 -3.01 3.20
CA PHE A 51 18.22 -2.89 2.47
C PHE A 51 18.65 -4.22 1.82
N THR A 52 17.75 -4.85 1.06
CA THR A 52 18.03 -6.09 0.31
C THR A 52 17.71 -5.96 -1.17
N GLY A 53 18.27 -6.85 -1.99
CA GLY A 53 17.84 -7.03 -3.38
C GLY A 53 16.44 -7.67 -3.49
N CYS A 54 15.95 -7.86 -4.71
CA CYS A 54 14.74 -8.64 -4.96
C CYS A 54 15.03 -10.13 -4.66
N LEU A 55 14.26 -10.75 -3.76
CA LEU A 55 14.45 -12.14 -3.31
C LEU A 55 13.28 -13.06 -3.68
N PHE A 56 12.36 -12.57 -4.52
CA PHE A 56 11.15 -13.29 -4.91
C PHE A 56 11.29 -13.91 -6.29
N SER A 57 10.75 -15.10 -6.47
CA SER A 57 10.68 -15.80 -7.75
C SER A 57 9.25 -16.21 -8.06
N ARG A 58 8.99 -16.59 -9.32
CA ARG A 58 7.69 -17.15 -9.74
C ARG A 58 7.26 -18.39 -8.94
N GLU A 59 8.22 -19.11 -8.37
CA GLU A 59 7.99 -20.35 -7.62
C GLU A 59 7.86 -20.12 -6.11
N SER A 60 8.00 -18.87 -5.66
CA SER A 60 7.93 -18.52 -4.24
C SER A 60 6.51 -18.69 -3.70
N LYS A 61 6.32 -19.75 -2.91
CA LYS A 61 5.05 -20.10 -2.25
C LYS A 61 5.16 -19.98 -0.75
N PHE A 62 4.55 -18.94 -0.19
CA PHE A 62 4.56 -18.66 1.24
C PHE A 62 3.17 -18.92 1.86
N LEU A 63 2.83 -20.21 2.01
CA LEU A 63 1.49 -20.67 2.37
C LEU A 63 1.02 -20.28 3.78
N SER A 64 1.95 -19.89 4.66
CA SER A 64 1.68 -19.47 6.04
C SER A 64 1.87 -17.97 6.28
N LEU A 65 2.38 -17.23 5.29
CA LEU A 65 2.78 -15.84 5.45
C LEU A 65 1.55 -14.96 5.66
N SER A 66 1.53 -14.21 6.76
CA SER A 66 0.47 -13.27 7.12
C SER A 66 0.91 -11.81 7.03
N LEU A 67 2.22 -11.56 7.19
CA LEU A 67 2.83 -10.23 7.15
C LEU A 67 4.06 -10.20 6.22
N LEU A 68 4.02 -9.30 5.24
CA LEU A 68 5.16 -8.98 4.38
C LEU A 68 5.52 -7.50 4.52
N ARG A 69 6.79 -7.22 4.83
CA ARG A 69 7.34 -5.87 4.85
C ARG A 69 8.58 -5.79 3.97
N ILE A 70 8.58 -4.85 3.03
CA ILE A 70 9.72 -4.52 2.17
C ILE A 70 10.04 -3.06 2.43
N GLU A 71 11.27 -2.77 2.83
CA GLU A 71 11.67 -1.45 3.32
C GLU A 71 13.03 -1.08 2.75
N ASP A 72 13.16 0.08 2.11
CA ASP A 72 14.45 0.60 1.67
C ASP A 72 15.24 -0.43 0.83
N CYS A 73 14.57 -1.04 -0.15
CA CYS A 73 15.15 -2.02 -1.06
C CYS A 73 15.42 -1.34 -2.42
N PRO A 74 16.64 -0.84 -2.68
CA PRO A 74 16.92 0.08 -3.79
C PRO A 74 16.79 -0.55 -5.18
N GLU A 75 16.96 -1.87 -5.28
CA GLU A 75 16.85 -2.62 -6.55
C GLU A 75 15.47 -3.27 -6.75
N PHE A 76 14.52 -3.04 -5.84
CA PHE A 76 13.19 -3.65 -5.92
C PHE A 76 12.26 -2.84 -6.84
N GLU A 77 12.15 -3.27 -8.11
CA GLU A 77 11.30 -2.61 -9.12
C GLU A 77 9.85 -3.10 -9.12
N CYS A 78 9.68 -4.42 -9.09
CA CYS A 78 8.38 -5.09 -9.09
C CYS A 78 8.52 -6.51 -8.55
N PHE A 79 7.38 -7.17 -8.31
CA PHE A 79 7.35 -8.61 -8.14
C PHE A 79 7.54 -9.30 -9.51
N PRO A 80 8.30 -10.40 -9.61
CA PRO A 80 8.48 -11.13 -10.86
C PRO A 80 7.15 -11.66 -11.42
N ASP A 81 7.12 -11.97 -12.72
CA ASP A 81 5.94 -12.50 -13.41
C ASP A 81 5.36 -13.75 -12.71
N GLY A 82 4.20 -13.59 -12.08
CA GLY A 82 3.55 -14.60 -11.22
C GLY A 82 3.47 -14.23 -9.73
N GLY A 83 4.14 -13.14 -9.31
CA GLY A 83 4.09 -12.58 -7.97
C GLY A 83 4.61 -13.51 -6.87
N ILE A 84 4.00 -13.41 -5.68
CA ILE A 84 4.31 -14.20 -4.47
C ILE A 84 3.07 -14.95 -4.01
N ASP A 85 2.95 -16.24 -4.31
CA ASP A 85 1.79 -17.04 -3.92
C ASP A 85 1.72 -17.15 -2.39
N ALA A 86 0.91 -16.30 -1.78
CA ALA A 86 0.81 -16.12 -0.34
C ALA A 86 -0.68 -16.01 0.05
N PRO A 87 -1.41 -17.13 0.05
CA PRO A 87 -2.86 -17.15 0.18
C PRO A 87 -3.38 -16.64 1.52
N LYS A 88 -2.54 -16.64 2.57
CA LYS A 88 -2.90 -16.17 3.92
C LYS A 88 -2.39 -14.77 4.24
N LEU A 89 -1.78 -14.08 3.26
CA LEU A 89 -1.18 -12.77 3.50
C LEU A 89 -2.27 -11.75 3.80
N LYS A 90 -2.23 -11.14 4.99
CA LYS A 90 -3.20 -10.13 5.44
C LYS A 90 -2.66 -8.72 5.38
N ASN A 91 -1.37 -8.55 5.65
CA ASN A 91 -0.73 -7.25 5.75
C ASN A 91 0.49 -7.20 4.84
N MET A 92 0.48 -6.27 3.89
CA MET A 92 1.60 -5.99 3.00
C MET A 92 2.03 -4.53 3.14
N SER A 93 3.32 -4.31 3.30
CA SER A 93 3.89 -2.96 3.34
C SER A 93 5.16 -2.85 2.49
N ILE A 94 5.21 -1.83 1.64
CA ILE A 94 6.35 -1.47 0.81
C ILE A 94 6.71 -0.02 1.10
N GLN A 95 7.90 0.24 1.63
CA GLN A 95 8.31 1.57 2.10
C GLN A 95 9.69 1.93 1.55
N TRP A 96 9.90 3.20 1.19
CA TRP A 96 11.19 3.74 0.76
C TRP A 96 11.87 2.96 -0.37
N CYS A 97 11.10 2.32 -1.25
CA CYS A 97 11.65 1.57 -2.39
C CYS A 97 11.68 2.48 -3.63
N GLU A 98 12.83 3.10 -3.88
CA GLU A 98 12.98 4.16 -4.89
C GLU A 98 12.62 3.72 -6.30
N LYS A 99 12.93 2.47 -6.68
CA LYS A 99 12.62 1.95 -8.02
C LYS A 99 11.29 1.21 -8.12
N PHE A 100 10.53 1.07 -7.02
CA PHE A 100 9.29 0.30 -7.03
C PHE A 100 8.21 1.00 -7.85
N ARG A 101 7.73 0.32 -8.90
CA ARG A 101 6.84 0.91 -9.91
C ARG A 101 5.42 0.35 -9.92
N LEU A 102 5.29 -0.97 -9.78
CA LEU A 102 4.05 -1.69 -10.06
C LEU A 102 3.86 -2.89 -9.12
N LEU A 103 2.59 -3.16 -8.81
CA LEU A 103 2.15 -4.42 -8.20
C LEU A 103 1.87 -5.47 -9.30
N PRO A 104 1.91 -6.77 -8.98
CA PRO A 104 1.72 -7.82 -9.97
C PRO A 104 0.28 -7.86 -10.51
N GLU A 105 0.09 -8.07 -11.82
CA GLU A 105 -1.25 -8.11 -12.44
C GLU A 105 -2.16 -9.21 -11.87
N GLY A 106 -1.60 -10.33 -11.39
CA GLY A 106 -2.37 -11.43 -10.79
C GLY A 106 -2.74 -11.24 -9.31
N MET A 107 -2.60 -10.03 -8.74
CA MET A 107 -2.64 -9.83 -7.28
C MET A 107 -3.90 -10.40 -6.59
N ARG A 108 -5.07 -10.31 -7.25
CA ARG A 108 -6.33 -10.89 -6.77
C ARG A 108 -6.26 -12.40 -6.50
N ILE A 109 -5.46 -13.12 -7.31
CA ILE A 109 -5.32 -14.58 -7.25
C ILE A 109 -4.16 -14.97 -6.34
N ILE A 110 -3.09 -14.17 -6.36
CA ILE A 110 -1.81 -14.47 -5.70
C ILE A 110 -1.87 -14.18 -4.19
N VAL A 111 -2.62 -13.15 -3.78
CA VAL A 111 -2.79 -12.74 -2.37
C VAL A 111 -4.27 -12.47 -2.04
N PRO A 112 -5.16 -13.48 -2.14
CA PRO A 112 -6.61 -13.32 -2.03
C PRO A 112 -7.10 -12.89 -0.64
N SER A 113 -6.31 -13.05 0.42
CA SER A 113 -6.67 -12.69 1.80
C SER A 113 -6.11 -11.34 2.27
N LEU A 114 -5.57 -10.52 1.36
CA LEU A 114 -4.95 -9.25 1.73
C LEU A 114 -5.99 -8.26 2.27
N GLU A 115 -5.86 -7.88 3.54
CA GLU A 115 -6.75 -6.96 4.24
C GLU A 115 -6.20 -5.53 4.29
N GLN A 116 -4.87 -5.40 4.35
CA GLN A 116 -4.18 -4.11 4.51
C GLN A 116 -2.98 -3.98 3.57
N LEU A 117 -2.94 -2.87 2.83
CA LEU A 117 -1.83 -2.50 1.95
C LEU A 117 -1.32 -1.11 2.34
N THR A 118 -0.02 -1.00 2.56
CA THR A 118 0.67 0.28 2.79
C THR A 118 1.79 0.46 1.78
N ILE A 119 1.75 1.54 1.02
CA ILE A 119 2.84 1.99 0.16
C ILE A 119 3.28 3.36 0.68
N ARG A 120 4.57 3.50 0.99
CA ARG A 120 5.14 4.73 1.54
C ARG A 120 6.41 5.10 0.81
N ASP A 121 6.57 6.37 0.46
CA ASP A 121 7.78 6.96 -0.12
C ASP A 121 8.35 6.08 -1.25
N CYS A 122 7.47 5.64 -2.15
CA CYS A 122 7.84 4.92 -3.38
C CYS A 122 7.56 5.86 -4.56
N PRO A 123 8.54 6.69 -4.97
CA PRO A 123 8.31 7.80 -5.90
C PRO A 123 8.02 7.34 -7.33
N GLU A 124 8.47 6.15 -7.71
CA GLU A 124 8.22 5.57 -9.04
C GLU A 124 6.91 4.77 -9.13
N PHE A 125 6.14 4.65 -8.04
CA PHE A 125 4.88 3.91 -8.05
C PHE A 125 3.78 4.70 -8.79
N ILE A 126 3.28 4.15 -9.89
CA ILE A 126 2.41 4.89 -10.83
C ILE A 126 0.96 4.41 -10.88
N SER A 127 0.68 3.13 -10.59
CA SER A 127 -0.66 2.57 -10.77
C SER A 127 -0.87 1.24 -10.04
N PHE A 128 -2.14 0.93 -9.76
CA PHE A 128 -2.57 -0.40 -9.33
C PHE A 128 -2.79 -1.34 -10.52
N PRO A 129 -2.80 -2.68 -10.30
CA PRO A 129 -3.05 -3.67 -11.35
C PRO A 129 -4.34 -3.43 -12.12
N GLN A 130 -4.32 -3.67 -13.43
CA GLN A 130 -5.53 -3.62 -14.25
C GLN A 130 -6.55 -4.68 -13.85
N SER A 131 -6.12 -5.84 -13.35
CA SER A 131 -7.05 -6.83 -12.80
C SER A 131 -7.75 -6.35 -11.51
N GLY A 132 -7.24 -5.30 -10.87
CA GLY A 132 -7.68 -4.75 -9.58
C GLY A 132 -6.99 -5.39 -8.38
N LEU A 133 -7.28 -4.87 -7.18
CA LEU A 133 -6.77 -5.43 -5.91
C LEU A 133 -7.70 -6.52 -5.36
N PRO A 134 -7.23 -7.36 -4.41
CA PRO A 134 -8.06 -8.35 -3.73
C PRO A 134 -9.34 -7.73 -3.14
N PRO A 135 -10.50 -8.40 -3.23
CA PRO A 135 -11.76 -7.91 -2.68
C PRO A 135 -11.82 -7.97 -1.14
N THR A 136 -10.80 -8.52 -0.50
CA THR A 136 -10.63 -8.55 0.95
C THR A 136 -9.93 -7.30 1.48
N LEU A 137 -9.38 -6.45 0.59
CA LEU A 137 -8.64 -5.27 0.97
C LEU A 137 -9.57 -4.21 1.56
N VAL A 138 -9.45 -3.99 2.86
CA VAL A 138 -10.28 -3.05 3.63
C VAL A 138 -9.55 -1.75 3.95
N THR A 139 -8.22 -1.78 4.03
CA THR A 139 -7.39 -0.61 4.38
C THR A 139 -6.27 -0.38 3.37
N LEU A 140 -6.17 0.84 2.86
CA LEU A 140 -5.10 1.28 1.96
C LEU A 140 -4.48 2.56 2.53
N THR A 141 -3.15 2.55 2.66
CA THR A 141 -2.37 3.73 3.04
C THR A 141 -1.38 4.06 1.93
N LEU A 142 -1.43 5.30 1.47
CA LEU A 142 -0.55 5.89 0.47
C LEU A 142 0.12 7.11 1.09
N ASP A 143 1.45 7.14 1.11
CA ASP A 143 2.23 8.14 1.82
C ASP A 143 3.42 8.53 0.94
N GLY A 144 3.55 9.79 0.52
CA GLY A 144 4.66 10.21 -0.35
C GLY A 144 4.65 9.63 -1.78
N ASN A 145 3.53 9.08 -2.26
CA ASN A 145 3.40 8.50 -3.61
C ASN A 145 2.88 9.51 -4.65
N GLU A 146 3.67 10.54 -4.94
CA GLU A 146 3.22 11.65 -5.80
C GLU A 146 2.82 11.22 -7.21
N LYS A 147 3.60 10.38 -7.90
CA LYS A 147 3.31 9.99 -9.30
C LYS A 147 1.97 9.26 -9.47
N LEU A 148 1.57 8.48 -8.46
CA LEU A 148 0.28 7.77 -8.45
C LEU A 148 -0.90 8.75 -8.40
N LEU A 149 -0.78 9.81 -7.60
CA LEU A 149 -1.89 10.69 -7.24
C LEU A 149 -1.87 12.05 -7.97
N ALA A 150 -0.75 12.45 -8.56
CA ALA A 150 -0.62 13.66 -9.37
C ALA A 150 -1.19 13.48 -10.80
N ASN A 151 -1.24 12.24 -11.31
CA ASN A 151 -1.78 11.94 -12.64
C ASN A 151 -3.31 11.75 -12.59
N GLY A 152 -4.05 12.85 -12.42
CA GLY A 152 -5.52 12.90 -12.31
C GLY A 152 -6.33 12.43 -13.53
N ARG A 153 -5.77 11.61 -14.44
CA ARG A 153 -6.42 11.13 -15.67
C ARG A 153 -6.93 9.69 -15.63
N GLN A 154 -6.48 8.88 -14.66
CA GLN A 154 -6.93 7.48 -14.57
C GLN A 154 -6.93 7.03 -13.11
N CYS A 155 -8.01 7.32 -12.38
CA CYS A 155 -8.03 6.97 -10.96
C CYS A 155 -8.32 5.49 -10.75
N ALA A 156 -7.26 4.72 -10.51
CA ALA A 156 -7.36 3.30 -10.16
C ALA A 156 -8.07 3.03 -8.82
N LEU A 157 -8.21 4.07 -7.97
CA LEU A 157 -8.85 3.98 -6.65
C LEU A 157 -10.36 3.72 -6.72
N GLN A 158 -11.08 4.26 -7.74
CA GLN A 158 -12.52 4.02 -7.91
C GLN A 158 -12.87 2.53 -7.96
N ARG A 159 -11.96 1.70 -8.46
CA ARG A 159 -12.18 0.27 -8.71
C ARG A 159 -12.07 -0.58 -7.43
N LEU A 160 -11.70 0.03 -6.31
CA LEU A 160 -11.47 -0.63 -5.03
C LEU A 160 -12.77 -0.79 -4.23
N ASN A 161 -13.73 -1.53 -4.79
CA ASN A 161 -15.10 -1.65 -4.27
C ASN A 161 -15.22 -2.28 -2.87
N SER A 162 -14.14 -2.81 -2.30
CA SER A 162 -14.13 -3.37 -0.94
C SER A 162 -13.46 -2.46 0.09
N LEU A 163 -12.84 -1.36 -0.36
CA LEU A 163 -12.02 -0.51 0.48
C LEU A 163 -12.88 0.31 1.43
N LEU A 164 -12.67 0.13 2.74
CA LEU A 164 -13.42 0.84 3.77
C LEU A 164 -12.66 2.05 4.32
N THR A 165 -11.33 1.96 4.34
CA THR A 165 -10.45 2.99 4.90
C THR A 165 -9.34 3.34 3.91
N LEU A 166 -9.22 4.64 3.60
CA LEU A 166 -8.17 5.20 2.76
C LEU A 166 -7.45 6.30 3.54
N THR A 167 -6.13 6.16 3.62
CA THR A 167 -5.23 7.19 4.14
C THR A 167 -4.32 7.67 3.03
N ILE A 168 -4.33 8.97 2.76
CA ILE A 168 -3.41 9.65 1.85
C ILE A 168 -2.59 10.63 2.68
N SER A 169 -1.27 10.62 2.53
CA SER A 169 -0.39 11.50 3.31
C SER A 169 0.81 12.00 2.52
N ASN A 170 1.30 13.18 2.88
CA ASN A 170 2.56 13.75 2.39
C ASN A 170 2.65 13.81 0.85
N ILE A 171 1.60 14.32 0.20
CA ILE A 171 1.56 14.53 -1.25
C ILE A 171 1.55 16.03 -1.50
N GLU A 172 2.62 16.59 -2.08
CA GLU A 172 2.71 18.04 -2.27
C GLU A 172 1.60 18.54 -3.19
N PHE A 173 1.49 17.93 -4.37
CA PHE A 173 0.55 18.30 -5.44
C PHE A 173 -0.60 17.30 -5.59
N LEU A 174 -1.33 17.03 -4.51
CA LEU A 174 -2.53 16.18 -4.59
C LEU A 174 -3.64 16.90 -5.36
N VAL A 175 -4.17 16.25 -6.40
CA VAL A 175 -5.31 16.72 -7.18
C VAL A 175 -6.37 15.64 -7.24
N PHE A 176 -7.62 16.01 -6.96
CA PHE A 176 -8.74 15.12 -7.24
C PHE A 176 -9.10 15.18 -8.74
N PRO A 177 -9.26 14.04 -9.44
CA PRO A 177 -9.79 13.97 -10.80
C PRO A 177 -11.22 14.51 -10.85
N GLU A 178 -11.60 15.00 -12.03
CA GLU A 178 -12.93 15.54 -12.32
C GLU A 178 -14.03 14.49 -12.15
N GLU A 179 -13.75 13.21 -12.44
CA GLU A 179 -14.66 12.08 -12.20
C GLU A 179 -14.17 11.23 -11.00
N GLY A 180 -14.97 11.20 -9.93
CA GLY A 180 -14.81 10.49 -8.64
C GLY A 180 -13.43 9.90 -8.31
N LEU A 181 -12.65 10.45 -7.37
CA LEU A 181 -11.40 9.78 -6.95
C LEU A 181 -11.65 8.48 -6.16
N LEU A 182 -12.75 8.45 -5.40
CA LEU A 182 -12.89 7.54 -4.27
C LEU A 182 -13.82 6.37 -4.57
N PRO A 183 -13.51 5.17 -4.06
CA PRO A 183 -14.41 4.02 -4.17
C PRO A 183 -15.71 4.26 -3.39
N THR A 184 -16.83 3.79 -3.92
CA THR A 184 -18.17 4.00 -3.32
C THR A 184 -18.36 3.28 -1.99
N SER A 185 -17.57 2.26 -1.68
CA SER A 185 -17.57 1.56 -0.40
C SER A 185 -16.84 2.29 0.72
N LEU A 186 -16.13 3.38 0.42
CA LEU A 186 -15.28 4.05 1.40
C LEU A 186 -16.09 4.63 2.55
N THR A 187 -15.71 4.28 3.78
CA THR A 187 -16.37 4.75 5.01
C THR A 187 -15.53 5.75 5.79
N LYS A 188 -14.20 5.65 5.66
CA LYS A 188 -13.24 6.48 6.39
C LYS A 188 -12.19 7.03 5.42
N LEU A 189 -12.03 8.35 5.43
CA LEU A 189 -11.04 9.06 4.63
C LEU A 189 -10.14 9.90 5.53
N PHE A 190 -8.84 9.65 5.43
CA PHE A 190 -7.80 10.38 6.15
C PHE A 190 -6.88 11.05 5.14
N ILE A 191 -6.74 12.37 5.19
CA ILE A 191 -5.85 13.15 4.32
C ILE A 191 -4.93 13.99 5.20
N PHE A 192 -3.62 13.74 5.13
CA PHE A 192 -2.65 14.40 5.98
C PHE A 192 -1.54 15.06 5.16
N ASN A 193 -1.11 16.26 5.57
CA ASN A 193 0.05 16.95 5.02
C ASN A 193 0.03 17.03 3.48
N CYS A 194 -1.09 17.47 2.89
CA CYS A 194 -1.22 17.68 1.45
C CYS A 194 -1.34 19.20 1.19
N PRO A 195 -0.22 19.94 1.19
CA PRO A 195 -0.22 21.39 1.35
C PRO A 195 -0.83 22.14 0.16
N GLN A 196 -0.74 21.61 -1.07
CA GLN A 196 -1.32 22.25 -2.27
C GLN A 196 -2.73 21.74 -2.61
N LEU A 197 -3.33 20.87 -1.78
CA LEU A 197 -4.67 20.39 -2.02
C LEU A 197 -5.68 21.54 -1.82
N GLN A 198 -6.23 22.04 -2.93
CA GLN A 198 -7.03 23.26 -2.90
C GLN A 198 -8.50 22.98 -2.55
N CYS A 199 -9.14 22.01 -3.21
CA CYS A 199 -10.59 21.78 -3.10
C CYS A 199 -10.94 20.29 -3.12
N LEU A 200 -12.17 19.97 -2.72
CA LEU A 200 -12.78 18.65 -2.92
C LEU A 200 -13.34 18.49 -4.34
N PRO A 201 -13.55 17.24 -4.82
CA PRO A 201 -14.24 16.97 -6.08
C PRO A 201 -15.55 17.77 -6.20
N GLU A 202 -15.93 18.16 -7.42
CA GLU A 202 -17.14 18.96 -7.65
C GLU A 202 -18.41 18.23 -7.19
N GLU A 203 -18.51 16.94 -7.48
CA GLU A 203 -19.59 16.04 -7.04
C GLU A 203 -19.62 15.81 -5.52
N GLY A 204 -18.58 16.26 -4.80
CA GLY A 204 -18.39 16.03 -3.37
C GLY A 204 -17.83 14.65 -3.05
N LEU A 205 -17.82 14.33 -1.76
CA LEU A 205 -17.38 13.02 -1.27
C LEU A 205 -18.55 12.01 -1.32
N THR A 206 -18.23 10.72 -1.41
CA THR A 206 -19.25 9.66 -1.42
C THR A 206 -20.12 9.71 -0.17
N THR A 207 -21.41 9.39 -0.31
CA THR A 207 -22.37 9.41 0.81
C THR A 207 -22.15 8.31 1.84
N SER A 208 -21.33 7.32 1.51
CA SER A 208 -20.88 6.23 2.39
C SER A 208 -19.88 6.66 3.46
N ILE A 209 -19.20 7.81 3.27
CA ILE A 209 -18.20 8.29 4.21
C ILE A 209 -18.87 8.72 5.51
N SER A 210 -18.47 8.08 6.61
CA SER A 210 -18.91 8.39 7.97
C SER A 210 -17.85 9.14 8.77
N GLN A 211 -16.58 9.07 8.35
CA GLN A 211 -15.45 9.67 9.04
C GLN A 211 -14.50 10.36 8.06
N LEU A 212 -14.24 11.65 8.27
CA LEU A 212 -13.31 12.46 7.48
C LEU A 212 -12.32 13.19 8.40
N HIS A 213 -11.03 12.93 8.20
CA HIS A 213 -9.97 13.59 8.95
C HIS A 213 -9.01 14.27 7.99
N ILE A 214 -8.82 15.57 8.18
CA ILE A 214 -7.91 16.40 7.40
C ILE A 214 -6.97 17.12 8.36
N TYR A 215 -5.67 17.01 8.10
CA TYR A 215 -4.63 17.65 8.90
C TYR A 215 -3.52 18.17 7.98
N GLY A 216 -3.01 19.38 8.24
CA GLY A 216 -1.90 19.92 7.46
C GLY A 216 -2.27 20.16 5.98
N CYS A 217 -3.53 20.53 5.69
CA CYS A 217 -4.02 20.83 4.35
C CYS A 217 -4.62 22.25 4.30
N PRO A 218 -3.81 23.31 4.41
CA PRO A 218 -4.26 24.66 4.78
C PRO A 218 -5.25 25.29 3.78
N PHE A 219 -5.13 25.03 2.47
CA PHE A 219 -6.08 25.56 1.49
C PHE A 219 -7.44 24.87 1.58
N LEU A 220 -7.44 23.54 1.60
CA LEU A 220 -8.65 22.74 1.75
C LEU A 220 -9.36 23.03 3.08
N GLU A 221 -8.64 23.06 4.21
CA GLU A 221 -9.19 23.35 5.54
C GLU A 221 -9.96 24.68 5.57
N ARG A 222 -9.46 25.72 4.89
CA ARG A 222 -10.15 27.01 4.77
C ARG A 222 -11.48 26.89 4.01
N ARG A 223 -11.55 26.04 3.00
CA ARG A 223 -12.78 25.78 2.23
C ARG A 223 -13.76 24.84 2.94
N LEU A 224 -13.31 24.09 3.94
CA LEU A 224 -14.14 23.19 4.74
C LEU A 224 -14.63 23.81 6.05
N GLN A 225 -14.45 25.12 6.25
CA GLN A 225 -14.94 25.82 7.43
C GLN A 225 -16.47 25.67 7.57
N ARG A 226 -16.91 25.14 8.72
CA ARG A 226 -18.33 24.89 9.01
C ARG A 226 -19.20 26.13 8.77
N GLY A 227 -20.17 25.99 7.87
CA GLY A 227 -21.18 27.02 7.56
C GLY A 227 -20.69 28.23 6.75
N LYS A 228 -19.40 28.28 6.36
CA LYS A 228 -18.82 29.42 5.61
C LYS A 228 -17.98 29.00 4.41
N GLY A 229 -17.34 27.83 4.50
CA GLY A 229 -16.44 27.32 3.49
C GLY A 229 -17.20 26.84 2.24
N GLU A 230 -16.66 27.14 1.07
CA GLU A 230 -17.26 26.80 -0.22
C GLU A 230 -17.44 25.28 -0.42
N ASP A 231 -16.56 24.47 0.15
CA ASP A 231 -16.64 23.00 0.06
C ASP A 231 -17.36 22.37 1.26
N TRP A 232 -17.83 23.15 2.24
CA TRP A 232 -18.58 22.63 3.38
C TRP A 232 -19.82 21.81 2.98
N PRO A 233 -20.66 22.24 2.00
CA PRO A 233 -21.81 21.44 1.57
C PRO A 233 -21.45 20.05 1.05
N LYS A 234 -20.22 19.87 0.54
CA LYS A 234 -19.72 18.59 0.00
C LYS A 234 -19.40 17.55 1.08
N ILE A 235 -19.33 17.96 2.34
CA ILE A 235 -19.01 17.11 3.49
C ILE A 235 -20.02 17.20 4.63
N ALA A 236 -21.03 18.06 4.51
CA ALA A 236 -21.99 18.33 5.57
C ALA A 236 -22.83 17.10 6.00
N HIS A 237 -22.91 16.08 5.14
CA HIS A 237 -23.56 14.80 5.44
C HIS A 237 -22.73 13.89 6.35
N ILE A 238 -21.43 14.17 6.53
CA ILE A 238 -20.50 13.31 7.26
C ILE A 238 -20.64 13.57 8.78
N PRO A 239 -20.90 12.55 9.60
CA PRO A 239 -21.16 12.72 11.04
C PRO A 239 -19.89 12.94 11.90
N ASP A 240 -18.71 12.50 11.43
CA ASP A 240 -17.45 12.65 12.17
C ASP A 240 -16.37 13.33 11.32
N ILE A 241 -16.22 14.65 11.51
CA ILE A 241 -15.29 15.49 10.73
C ILE A 241 -14.25 16.09 11.68
N TRP A 242 -12.98 15.85 11.38
CA TRP A 242 -11.84 16.41 12.10
C TRP A 242 -10.99 17.25 11.16
N LEU A 243 -10.80 18.53 11.49
CA LEU A 243 -9.89 19.44 10.80
C LEU A 243 -8.81 19.90 11.78
N ASP A 244 -7.53 19.72 11.43
CA ASP A 244 -6.36 20.14 12.23
C ASP A 244 -6.45 19.67 13.71
N GLY A 245 -6.85 18.41 13.91
CA GLY A 245 -7.00 17.82 15.25
C GLY A 245 -8.23 18.28 16.04
N LYS A 246 -9.13 19.05 15.43
CA LYS A 246 -10.38 19.51 16.07
C LYS A 246 -11.61 18.93 15.37
N LYS A 247 -12.53 18.37 16.16
CA LYS A 247 -13.83 17.93 15.68
C LYS A 247 -14.74 19.15 15.44
N ILE A 248 -15.45 19.19 14.31
CA ILE A 248 -16.33 20.30 13.92
C ILE A 248 -17.77 19.90 13.64
#